data_AF-A0A842QI09-F1
#
_entry.id   AF-A0A842QI09-F1
#
_cell.length_a   1.000
_cell.length_b   1.000
_cell.length_c   1.000
_cell.angle_alpha   90.00
_cell.angle_beta   90.00
_cell.angle_gamma   90.00
#
_symmetry.space_group_name_H-M   'P 1'
#
loop_
_entity.id
_entity.type
_entity.pdbx_description
1 polymer ?
#
loop_
_entity_poly.entity_id
_entity_poly.type
_entity_poly.pdbx_seq_one_letter_code
_entity_poly.pdbx_strand_id
1 'polypeptide(L)' 'MSKYGYHYRIKKNARFDRSKVYSSALHPQLKRFTEVIWAGQDDEGFCVFKRDPHTGEVLRIDFDPP' A
#
# COMPACT_ATOMS: atom_id res chain seq x y z
N MET A 1 -7.62 8.67 12.31
CA MET A 1 -7.72 9.21 10.92
C MET A 1 -6.42 8.90 10.21
N SER A 2 -6.42 8.08 9.15
CA SER A 2 -5.19 7.74 8.44
C SER A 2 -4.51 9.01 7.91
N LYS A 3 -3.21 9.17 8.20
CA LYS A 3 -2.42 10.40 7.96
C LYS A 3 -2.29 10.76 6.47
N TYR A 4 -2.68 9.86 5.56
CA TYR A 4 -2.60 10.03 4.11
C TYR A 4 -3.96 9.78 3.49
N GLY A 5 -4.50 10.77 2.77
CA GLY A 5 -5.59 10.54 1.83
C GLY A 5 -5.13 9.58 0.73
N TYR A 6 -5.98 8.63 0.34
CA TYR A 6 -5.69 7.68 -0.73
C TYR A 6 -6.74 7.77 -1.83
N HIS A 7 -6.31 7.50 -3.07
CA HIS A 7 -7.16 7.49 -4.26
C HIS A 7 -7.66 6.06 -4.53
N TYR A 8 -6.82 5.07 -4.23
CA TYR A 8 -7.12 3.65 -4.43
C TYR A 8 -6.88 2.87 -3.14
N ARG A 9 -7.68 1.83 -2.92
CA ARG A 9 -7.53 0.89 -1.81
C ARG A 9 -7.69 -0.54 -2.29
N ILE A 10 -6.79 -1.41 -1.87
CA ILE A 10 -6.88 -2.84 -2.09
C ILE A 10 -6.62 -3.60 -0.79
N LYS A 11 -7.18 -4.81 -0.69
CA LYS A 11 -6.83 -5.76 0.36
C LYS A 11 -5.97 -6.87 -0.23
N LYS A 12 -4.83 -7.15 0.39
CA LYS A 12 -3.95 -8.25 0.07
C LYS A 12 -4.17 -9.37 1.10
N ASN A 13 -4.51 -10.57 0.62
CA ASN A 13 -4.66 -11.77 1.44
C ASN A 13 -3.27 -12.32 1.82
N ALA A 14 -2.50 -11.51 2.53
CA ALA A 14 -1.16 -11.84 2.99
C ALA A 14 -0.88 -11.06 4.29
N ARG A 15 -0.07 -11.67 5.16
CA ARG A 15 0.46 -10.99 6.35
C ARG A 15 1.37 -9.83 5.95
N PHE A 16 1.35 -8.79 6.77
CA PHE A 16 2.27 -7.67 6.62
C PHE A 16 3.71 -8.11 6.87
N ASP A 17 4.55 -7.97 5.84
CA ASP A 17 5.96 -8.30 5.91
C ASP A 17 6.78 -7.12 5.38
N ARG A 18 7.41 -6.37 6.29
CA ARG A 18 8.21 -5.18 5.99
C ARG A 18 9.32 -5.45 4.96
N SER A 19 9.86 -6.68 4.91
CA SER A 19 10.90 -7.04 3.93
C SER A 19 10.35 -7.22 2.52
N LYS A 20 9.06 -7.56 2.38
CA LYS A 20 8.37 -7.82 1.11
C LYS A 20 7.46 -6.69 0.65
N VAL A 21 7.32 -5.62 1.44
CA VAL A 21 6.57 -4.40 1.05
C VAL A 21 7.05 -3.84 -0.31
N TYR A 22 8.32 -4.05 -0.64
CA TYR A 22 8.94 -3.60 -1.89
C TYR A 22 8.63 -4.48 -3.11
N SER A 23 8.25 -5.75 -2.93
CA SER A 23 7.96 -6.66 -4.05
C SER A 23 6.46 -6.83 -4.27
N SER A 24 5.95 -6.18 -5.32
CA SER A 24 4.56 -6.35 -5.73
C SER A 24 4.46 -6.88 -7.15
N ALA A 25 4.23 -8.19 -7.29
CA ALA A 25 3.46 -8.75 -8.38
C ALA A 25 1.97 -8.43 -8.13
N LEU A 26 1.60 -7.16 -8.23
CA LEU A 26 0.21 -6.73 -8.20
C LEU A 26 -0.31 -6.59 -9.63
N HIS A 27 -1.64 -6.55 -9.77
CA HIS A 27 -2.34 -6.34 -11.04
C HIS A 27 -1.62 -5.31 -11.93
N PRO A 28 -1.61 -5.48 -13.27
CA PRO A 28 -0.87 -4.60 -14.19
C PRO A 28 -1.11 -3.10 -13.94
N GLN A 29 -2.34 -2.72 -13.60
CA GLN A 29 -2.75 -1.34 -13.34
C GLN A 29 -2.14 -0.75 -12.05
N LEU A 30 -1.74 -1.60 -11.11
CA LEU A 30 -1.16 -1.20 -9.83
C LEU A 30 0.38 -1.15 -9.87
N LYS A 31 1.00 -1.58 -10.97
CA LYS A 31 2.46 -1.53 -11.16
C LYS A 31 3.00 -0.11 -11.26
N ARG A 32 2.15 0.87 -11.57
CA ARG A 32 2.51 2.30 -11.61
C ARG A 32 2.80 2.91 -10.23
N PHE A 33 2.26 2.33 -9.16
CA PHE A 33 2.52 2.77 -7.79
C PHE A 33 3.83 2.16 -7.27
N THR A 34 4.94 2.79 -7.60
CA THR A 34 6.29 2.28 -7.35
C THR A 34 6.92 2.83 -6.06
N GLU A 35 6.55 4.04 -5.66
CA GLU A 35 7.17 4.72 -4.51
C GLU A 35 6.44 4.37 -3.22
N VAL A 36 7.13 3.78 -2.24
CA VAL A 36 6.55 3.55 -0.90
C VAL A 36 6.66 4.84 -0.09
N ILE A 37 5.52 5.44 0.25
CA ILE A 37 5.48 6.67 1.06
C ILE A 37 5.28 6.39 2.55
N TRP A 38 4.65 5.26 2.89
CA TRP A 38 4.47 4.82 4.27
C TRP A 38 4.21 3.31 4.36
N ALA A 39 4.68 2.67 5.44
CA ALA A 39 4.40 1.26 5.72
C ALA A 39 4.38 0.99 7.23
N GLY A 40 3.28 0.44 7.74
CA GLY A 40 3.12 0.21 9.17
C GLY A 40 1.71 -0.21 9.56
N GLN A 41 1.38 0.00 10.82
CA GLN A 41 0.03 -0.21 11.36
C GLN A 41 -0.59 1.14 11.70
N ASP A 42 -1.80 1.39 11.22
CA ASP A 42 -2.63 2.54 11.61
C ASP A 42 -3.91 2.07 12.29
N ASP A 43 -4.84 3.00 12.56
CA ASP A 43 -6.11 2.73 13.24
C ASP A 43 -6.96 1.64 12.53
N GLU A 44 -6.74 1.41 11.24
CA GLU A 44 -7.45 0.42 10.42
C GLU A 44 -6.70 -0.91 10.28
N GLY A 45 -5.45 -0.99 10.74
CA GLY A 45 -4.62 -2.19 10.69
C GLY A 45 -3.32 -2.02 9.91
N PHE A 46 -2.69 -3.14 9.56
CA PHE A 46 -1.43 -3.13 8.82
C PHE A 46 -1.64 -2.74 7.36
N CYS A 47 -0.94 -1.70 6.91
CA CYS A 47 -1.05 -1.21 5.55
C CYS A 47 0.25 -0.61 5.00
N VAL A 48 0.26 -0.45 3.68
CA VAL A 48 1.30 0.26 2.92
C VAL A 48 0.63 1.30 2.05
N PHE A 49 1.20 2.49 2.01
CA PHE A 49 0.87 3.51 1.05
C PHE A 49 1.95 3.56 -0.03
N LYS A 50 1.53 3.43 -1.28
CA LYS A 50 2.38 3.65 -2.45
C LYS A 50 1.87 4.82 -3.28
N ARG A 51 2.78 5.55 -3.92
CA ARG A 51 2.49 6.67 -4.80
C ARG A 51 2.91 6.35 -6.23
N ASP A 52 2.08 6.78 -7.18
CA ASP A 52 2.48 6.87 -8.59
C ASP A 52 3.30 8.14 -8.78
N PRO A 53 4.58 8.05 -9.17
CA PRO A 53 5.44 9.23 -9.31
C PRO A 53 5.04 10.15 -10.48
N HIS A 54 4.25 9.65 -11.44
CA HIS A 54 3.82 10.42 -12.61
C HIS A 54 2.52 11.19 -12.36
N THR A 55 1.57 10.61 -11.62
CA THR A 55 0.26 11.22 -11.36
C THR A 55 0.12 11.78 -9.95
N GLY A 56 0.97 11.37 -9.01
CA GLY A 56 0.86 11.71 -7.59
C GLY A 56 -0.25 10.95 -6.85
N GLU A 57 -0.98 10.06 -7.54
CA GLU A 57 -2.04 9.27 -6.94
C GLU A 57 -1.49 8.29 -5.89
N VAL A 58 -2.31 8.01 -4.89
CA VAL A 58 -1.92 7.21 -3.72
C VAL A 58 -2.77 5.95 -3.64
N LEU A 59 -2.10 4.81 -3.53
CA LEU A 59 -2.66 3.49 -3.31
C LEU A 59 -2.40 3.06 -1.86
N ARG A 60 -3.48 2.73 -1.14
CA ARG A 60 -3.43 2.02 0.13
C ARG A 60 -3.56 0.50 -0.11
N ILE A 61 -2.68 -0.27 0.48
CA ILE A 61 -2.68 -1.73 0.47
C ILE A 61 -2.86 -2.21 1.90
N ASP A 62 -4.02 -2.80 2.21
CA ASP A 62 -4.27 -3.43 3.49
C ASP A 62 -3.78 -4.88 3.50
N PHE A 63 -3.29 -5.31 4.65
CA PHE A 63 -2.79 -6.66 4.89
C PHE A 63 -3.63 -7.33 5.97
N ASP A 64 -3.61 -8.66 5.99
CA ASP A 64 -4.21 -9.39 7.09
C ASP A 64 -3.39 -9.19 8.38
N PRO A 65 -4.06 -9.18 9.54
CA PRO A 65 -3.39 -9.13 10.82
C PRO A 65 -2.43 -10.33 10.99
N PRO A 66 -1.39 -10.19 11.84
CA PRO A 66 -0.46 -11.27 12.14
C PRO A 66 -1.16 -12.54 12.64
#